data_AF-A0A6L5G8F9-F1
#
_entry.id   AF-A0A6L5G8F9-F1
#
_cell.length_a   1.000
_cell.length_b   1.000
_cell.length_c   1.000
_cell.angle_alpha   90.00
_cell.angle_beta   90.00
_cell.angle_gamma   90.00
#
_symmetry.space_group_name_H-M   'P 1'
#
loop_
_entity.id
_entity.type
_entity.pdbx_description
1 polymer ?
#
loop_
_entity_poly.entity_id
_entity_poly.type
_entity_poly.pdbx_seq_one_letter_code
_entity_poly.pdbx_strand_id
1 'polypeptide(L)'
;MQTSKKKRAKVVRRVATGAIAASAVGVAVAGVAVAARRTEQVVPKLPAPGATYEVDLTSKGIELVFAGQKVNTGPLKGKATFEIESSKGDPSAVQTRITEFYLTSPAKQGGVTIAIEPGRHNRERSILRHDKSESPKFNHTLKAALTITVRYPEVLGLPADTEEPLSLTARSAATLVAKLNGFPPKGARYKLKEETPLSLPGQPQSDVATILKFPVRLEGL
;
A
#
# COMPACT_ATOMS: atom_id res chain seq x y z
N MET A 1 20.46 -53.03 -24.57
CA MET A 1 19.98 -54.26 -23.91
C MET A 1 19.68 -53.93 -22.45
N GLN A 2 18.57 -54.45 -21.94
CA GLN A 2 18.07 -54.39 -20.54
C GLN A 2 17.49 -53.06 -20.01
N THR A 3 16.16 -53.04 -20.12
CA THR A 3 15.14 -52.33 -19.35
C THR A 3 15.02 -52.84 -17.91
N SER A 4 14.37 -52.07 -17.00
CA SER A 4 13.65 -52.49 -15.75
C SER A 4 13.98 -51.54 -14.57
N LYS A 5 13.09 -51.08 -13.66
CA LYS A 5 11.63 -51.20 -13.43
C LYS A 5 11.20 -50.10 -12.43
N LYS A 6 10.03 -49.52 -12.72
CA LYS A 6 8.91 -49.08 -11.84
C LYS A 6 9.13 -48.97 -10.31
N LYS A 7 8.60 -47.88 -9.74
CA LYS A 7 7.46 -47.91 -8.78
C LYS A 7 6.77 -46.54 -8.70
N ARG A 8 5.52 -46.48 -9.18
CA ARG A 8 4.60 -45.34 -9.01
C ARG A 8 3.79 -45.58 -7.73
N ALA A 9 3.81 -44.64 -6.78
CA ALA A 9 2.91 -44.65 -5.64
C ALA A 9 1.55 -44.06 -6.04
N LYS A 10 0.51 -44.84 -5.78
CA LYS A 10 -0.90 -44.59 -6.07
C LYS A 10 -1.52 -44.18 -4.73
N VAL A 11 -1.95 -42.92 -4.57
CA VAL A 11 -2.69 -42.48 -3.38
C VAL A 11 -4.12 -42.14 -3.78
N VAL A 12 -5.02 -42.66 -2.97
CA VAL A 12 -6.42 -42.99 -3.24
C VAL A 12 -7.31 -41.77 -3.05
N ARG A 13 -8.17 -41.50 -4.05
CA ARG A 13 -9.32 -40.58 -3.94
C ARG A 13 -10.33 -41.15 -2.93
N ARG A 14 -10.67 -40.38 -1.89
CA ARG A 14 -11.91 -40.60 -1.13
C ARG A 14 -12.99 -39.68 -1.69
N VAL A 15 -13.95 -40.28 -2.37
CA VAL A 15 -15.24 -39.70 -2.73
C VAL A 15 -16.16 -39.97 -1.54
N ALA A 16 -16.68 -38.94 -0.90
CA ALA A 16 -17.75 -39.07 0.08
C ALA A 16 -19.07 -38.77 -0.64
N THR A 17 -19.73 -39.85 -1.05
CA THR A 17 -21.11 -39.89 -1.53
C THR A 17 -22.01 -39.85 -0.30
N GLY A 18 -22.63 -38.69 -0.02
CA GLY A 18 -23.63 -38.54 1.03
C GLY A 18 -25.02 -38.61 0.42
N ALA A 19 -25.76 -39.66 0.76
CA ALA A 19 -27.08 -40.01 0.23
C ALA A 19 -28.17 -39.00 0.64
N ILE A 20 -29.06 -38.72 -0.31
CA ILE A 20 -30.33 -38.02 -0.15
C ILE A 20 -31.33 -39.04 0.41
N ALA A 21 -31.83 -38.82 1.62
CA ALA A 21 -32.96 -39.55 2.17
C ALA A 21 -34.16 -38.61 2.24
N ALA A 22 -35.11 -38.81 1.33
CA ALA A 22 -36.44 -38.23 1.39
C ALA A 22 -37.35 -39.18 2.21
N SER A 23 -38.03 -38.67 3.21
CA SER A 23 -39.22 -39.30 3.82
C SER A 23 -40.06 -38.21 4.48
N ALA A 24 -41.37 -38.32 4.30
CA ALA A 24 -42.30 -37.21 4.33
C ALA A 24 -43.24 -37.23 5.55
N VAL A 25 -43.84 -36.05 5.79
CA VAL A 25 -45.12 -35.78 6.47
C VAL A 25 -45.19 -35.91 8.00
N GLY A 26 -45.43 -34.76 8.64
CA GLY A 26 -45.89 -34.65 10.04
C GLY A 26 -46.03 -33.18 10.44
N VAL A 27 -47.27 -32.70 10.51
CA VAL A 27 -47.67 -31.31 10.78
C VAL A 27 -47.26 -30.86 12.19
N ALA A 28 -46.52 -29.75 12.28
CA ALA A 28 -46.60 -28.78 13.36
C ALA A 28 -46.09 -27.44 12.84
N VAL A 29 -47.01 -26.55 12.45
CA VAL A 29 -46.70 -25.15 12.13
C VAL A 29 -46.46 -24.42 13.45
N ALA A 30 -45.33 -24.70 14.09
CA ALA A 30 -44.78 -23.84 15.12
C ALA A 30 -43.84 -22.87 14.40
N GLY A 31 -44.30 -21.63 14.27
CA GLY A 31 -43.56 -20.54 13.65
C GLY A 31 -42.24 -20.29 14.39
N VAL A 32 -41.17 -20.96 13.97
CA VAL A 32 -39.82 -20.54 14.28
C VAL A 32 -39.56 -19.35 13.38
N ALA A 33 -39.90 -18.17 13.88
CA ALA A 33 -39.35 -16.93 13.37
C ALA A 33 -37.83 -17.06 13.48
N VAL A 34 -37.18 -17.43 12.38
CA VAL A 34 -35.74 -17.23 12.21
C VAL A 34 -35.55 -15.73 12.24
N ALA A 35 -35.39 -15.18 13.45
CA ALA A 35 -34.85 -13.86 13.66
C ALA A 35 -33.44 -13.92 13.08
N ALA A 36 -33.33 -13.62 11.79
CA ALA A 36 -32.07 -13.28 11.17
C ALA A 36 -31.53 -12.16 12.03
N ARG A 37 -30.52 -12.48 12.85
CA ARG A 37 -29.68 -11.47 13.49
C ARG A 37 -29.12 -10.67 12.33
N ARG A 38 -29.74 -9.53 12.01
CA ARG A 38 -29.06 -8.44 11.35
C ARG A 38 -27.90 -8.14 12.28
N THR A 39 -26.74 -8.73 11.99
CA THR A 39 -25.48 -8.13 12.39
C THR A 39 -25.58 -6.71 11.87
N GLU A 40 -25.78 -5.76 12.78
CA GLU A 40 -25.60 -4.34 12.51
C GLU A 40 -24.28 -4.24 11.78
N GLN A 41 -24.37 -4.00 10.47
CA GLN A 41 -23.20 -3.77 9.65
C GLN A 41 -22.65 -2.45 10.18
N VAL A 42 -21.67 -2.54 11.09
CA VAL A 42 -20.98 -1.39 11.66
C VAL A 42 -20.42 -0.64 10.48
N VAL A 43 -21.13 0.41 10.04
CA VAL A 43 -20.65 1.30 8.99
C VAL A 43 -19.41 1.94 9.57
N PRO A 44 -18.21 1.65 9.04
CA PRO A 44 -16.99 2.15 9.62
C PRO A 44 -17.04 3.65 9.47
N LYS A 45 -16.98 4.35 10.60
CA LYS A 45 -17.08 5.79 10.62
C LYS A 45 -15.78 6.39 10.06
N LEU A 46 -15.89 7.48 9.30
CA LEU A 46 -14.71 8.29 9.00
C LEU A 46 -14.05 8.74 10.31
N PRO A 47 -12.71 8.81 10.36
CA PRO A 47 -12.03 9.31 11.54
C PRO A 47 -12.41 10.77 11.78
N ALA A 48 -12.48 11.16 13.05
CA ALA A 48 -12.83 12.53 13.42
C ALA A 48 -11.74 13.52 12.95
N PRO A 49 -12.12 14.69 12.41
CA PRO A 49 -11.17 15.79 12.19
C PRO A 49 -10.41 16.15 13.47
N GLY A 50 -9.14 16.50 13.34
CA GLY A 50 -8.20 16.76 14.44
C GLY A 50 -7.53 15.51 15.01
N ALA A 51 -7.93 14.30 14.60
CA ALA A 51 -7.25 13.08 15.03
C ALA A 51 -5.89 12.92 14.34
N THR A 52 -4.90 12.43 15.08
CA THR A 52 -3.56 12.12 14.58
C THR A 52 -3.28 10.63 14.74
N TYR A 53 -2.64 10.03 13.74
CA TYR A 53 -2.32 8.61 13.71
C TYR A 53 -0.88 8.43 13.25
N GLU A 54 -0.06 7.85 14.12
CA GLU A 54 1.25 7.32 13.76
C GLU A 54 1.08 5.88 13.25
N VAL A 55 1.84 5.51 12.22
CA VAL A 55 1.87 4.14 11.70
C VAL A 55 3.28 3.77 11.27
N ASP A 56 3.60 2.49 11.39
CA ASP A 56 4.83 1.94 10.84
C ASP A 56 4.66 1.69 9.33
N LEU A 57 5.71 1.97 8.58
CA LEU A 57 5.77 1.75 7.15
C LEU A 57 6.77 0.64 6.84
N THR A 58 6.37 -0.25 5.94
CA THR A 58 7.29 -1.20 5.32
C THR A 58 7.12 -1.18 3.81
N SER A 59 8.22 -1.36 3.09
CA SER A 59 8.19 -1.58 1.65
C SER A 59 9.13 -2.73 1.29
N LYS A 60 8.81 -3.44 0.22
CA LYS A 60 9.74 -4.42 -0.37
C LYS A 60 10.86 -3.75 -1.17
N GLY A 61 10.81 -2.43 -1.33
CA GLY A 61 11.69 -1.66 -2.18
C GLY A 61 10.92 -0.90 -3.25
N ILE A 62 11.63 -0.01 -3.92
CA ILE A 62 11.16 0.80 -5.05
C ILE A 62 11.75 0.23 -6.32
N GLU A 63 10.93 0.13 -7.35
CA GLU A 63 11.36 -0.15 -8.71
C GLU A 63 11.50 1.19 -9.44
N LEU A 64 12.72 1.52 -9.85
CA LEU A 64 13.04 2.77 -10.52
C LEU A 64 13.79 2.52 -11.83
N VAL A 65 13.67 3.44 -12.78
CA VAL A 65 14.52 3.52 -13.96
C VAL A 65 15.45 4.70 -13.76
N PHE A 66 16.75 4.46 -13.77
CA PHE A 66 17.80 5.47 -13.65
C PHE A 66 18.73 5.35 -14.86
N ALA A 67 18.92 6.43 -15.61
CA ALA A 67 19.74 6.40 -16.84
C ALA A 67 19.37 5.24 -17.82
N GLY A 68 18.08 4.94 -17.94
CA GLY A 68 17.58 3.84 -18.78
C GLY A 68 17.74 2.43 -18.20
N GLN A 69 18.38 2.28 -17.04
CA GLN A 69 18.52 1.00 -16.35
C GLN A 69 17.48 0.83 -15.27
N LYS A 70 16.93 -0.38 -15.20
CA LYS A 70 15.97 -0.75 -14.16
C LYS A 70 16.70 -1.18 -12.90
N VAL A 71 16.40 -0.51 -11.79
CA VAL A 71 16.98 -0.75 -10.48
C VAL A 71 15.87 -1.05 -9.49
N ASN A 72 16.12 -2.01 -8.59
CA ASN A 72 15.24 -2.29 -7.46
C ASN A 72 15.98 -1.97 -6.17
N THR A 73 15.40 -1.15 -5.32
CA THR A 73 15.95 -0.93 -3.98
C THR A 73 15.61 -2.11 -3.06
N GLY A 74 16.40 -2.27 -2.00
CA GLY A 74 16.11 -3.26 -0.96
C GLY A 74 14.87 -2.92 -0.13
N PRO A 75 14.46 -3.79 0.80
CA PRO A 75 13.38 -3.52 1.73
C PRO A 75 13.61 -2.22 2.51
N LEU A 76 12.52 -1.47 2.70
CA LEU A 76 12.52 -0.20 3.42
C LEU A 76 11.63 -0.29 4.66
N LYS A 77 12.02 0.41 5.72
CA LYS A 77 11.23 0.56 6.93
C LYS A 77 11.25 2.00 7.42
N GLY A 78 10.19 2.43 8.07
CA GLY A 78 10.11 3.76 8.65
C GLY A 78 8.73 4.03 9.20
N LYS A 79 8.32 5.29 9.23
CA LYS A 79 7.08 5.72 9.88
C LYS A 79 6.37 6.79 9.07
N ALA A 80 5.07 6.91 9.31
CA ALA A 80 4.29 8.06 8.88
C ALA A 80 3.31 8.53 9.95
N THR A 81 3.08 9.83 9.97
CA THR A 81 2.11 10.48 10.83
C THR A 81 1.06 11.18 9.97
N PHE A 82 -0.20 10.81 10.20
CA PHE A 82 -1.37 11.33 9.51
C PHE A 82 -2.20 12.18 10.44
N GLU A 83 -2.53 13.40 10.01
CA GLU A 83 -3.50 14.28 10.63
C GLU A 83 -4.78 14.29 9.79
N ILE A 84 -5.93 14.21 10.45
CA ILE A 84 -7.24 14.24 9.77
C ILE A 84 -7.78 15.65 9.77
N GLU A 85 -8.09 16.16 8.58
CA GLU A 85 -8.69 17.46 8.38
C GLU A 85 -10.11 17.31 7.83
N SER A 86 -10.99 18.26 8.16
CA SER A 86 -12.33 18.31 7.59
C SER A 86 -12.26 18.58 6.08
N SER A 87 -12.95 17.77 5.28
CA SER A 87 -13.13 18.10 3.86
C SER A 87 -14.15 19.24 3.74
N LYS A 88 -13.77 20.33 3.06
CA LYS A 88 -14.71 21.42 2.76
C LYS A 88 -15.72 20.94 1.71
N GLY A 89 -16.98 20.77 2.13
CA GLY A 89 -18.10 20.55 1.22
C GLY A 89 -18.41 19.09 0.84
N ASP A 90 -17.67 18.10 1.34
CA ASP A 90 -18.01 16.67 1.15
C ASP A 90 -18.07 15.94 2.50
N PRO A 91 -19.26 15.62 3.02
CA PRO A 91 -19.41 14.90 4.28
C PRO A 91 -19.03 13.41 4.19
N SER A 92 -18.83 12.88 2.98
CA SER A 92 -18.44 11.49 2.73
C SER A 92 -16.92 11.30 2.60
N ALA A 93 -16.16 12.38 2.79
CA ALA A 93 -14.72 12.41 2.72
C ALA A 93 -14.10 13.21 3.87
N VAL A 94 -12.90 12.81 4.27
CA VAL A 94 -12.00 13.62 5.09
C VAL A 94 -10.70 13.83 4.34
N GLN A 95 -10.04 14.93 4.64
CA GLN A 95 -8.71 15.20 4.15
C GLN A 95 -7.71 14.57 5.10
N THR A 96 -6.63 14.06 4.54
CA THR A 96 -5.51 13.53 5.31
C THR A 96 -4.30 14.40 4.99
N ARG A 97 -3.59 14.82 6.03
CA ARG A 97 -2.34 15.56 5.93
C ARG A 97 -1.23 14.68 6.48
N ILE A 98 -0.14 14.58 5.73
CA ILE A 98 1.06 13.89 6.18
C ILE A 98 1.94 14.93 6.85
N THR A 99 2.23 14.73 8.13
CA THR A 99 3.15 15.59 8.89
C THR A 99 4.55 15.00 8.92
N GLU A 100 4.66 13.68 8.89
CA GLU A 100 5.90 12.94 8.85
C GLU A 100 5.75 11.73 7.93
N PHE A 101 6.77 11.46 7.12
CA PHE A 101 6.88 10.23 6.34
C PHE A 101 8.34 10.01 5.97
N TYR A 102 8.87 8.87 6.38
CA TYR A 102 10.19 8.42 5.96
C TYR A 102 10.24 6.91 5.84
N LEU A 103 11.09 6.43 4.95
CA LEU A 103 11.38 5.03 4.68
C LEU A 103 12.88 4.92 4.43
N THR A 104 13.56 4.01 5.12
CA THR A 104 15.01 3.85 5.06
C THR A 104 15.37 2.39 4.78
N SER A 105 16.39 2.16 3.95
CA SER A 105 17.02 0.85 3.81
C SER A 105 18.29 0.77 4.64
N PRO A 106 18.68 -0.43 5.11
CA PRO A 106 19.99 -0.63 5.73
C PRO A 106 21.13 -0.21 4.79
N ALA A 107 22.23 0.30 5.36
CA ALA A 107 23.41 0.74 4.60
C ALA A 107 23.96 -0.32 3.62
N LYS A 108 23.90 -1.61 4.00
CA LYS A 108 24.32 -2.74 3.15
C LYS A 108 23.48 -2.93 1.87
N GLN A 109 22.41 -2.15 1.68
CA GLN A 109 21.49 -2.20 0.55
C GLN A 109 21.35 -0.83 -0.14
N GLY A 110 22.45 -0.08 -0.20
CA GLY A 110 22.49 1.21 -0.88
C GLY A 110 22.16 2.42 -0.02
N GLY A 111 21.77 2.23 1.24
CA GLY A 111 21.45 3.32 2.17
C GLY A 111 20.41 4.28 1.58
N VAL A 112 19.36 3.73 0.98
CA VAL A 112 18.29 4.48 0.34
C VAL A 112 17.38 5.04 1.42
N THR A 113 17.23 6.35 1.44
CA THR A 113 16.26 7.07 2.28
C THR A 113 15.24 7.73 1.37
N ILE A 114 13.96 7.45 1.60
CA ILE A 114 12.86 8.17 0.99
C ILE A 114 12.20 8.96 2.09
N ALA A 115 12.03 10.25 1.86
CA ALA A 115 11.29 11.14 2.73
C ALA A 115 10.22 11.87 1.92
N ILE A 116 9.14 12.26 2.58
CA ILE A 116 8.27 13.31 2.05
C ILE A 116 8.74 14.60 2.69
N GLU A 117 9.07 15.60 1.89
CA GLU A 117 9.26 16.96 2.42
C GLU A 117 7.87 17.56 2.72
N PRO A 118 7.53 17.78 4.00
CA PRO A 118 6.26 18.41 4.33
C PRO A 118 6.32 19.87 3.88
N GLY A 119 5.44 20.27 2.96
CA GLY A 119 5.12 21.68 2.74
C GLY A 119 5.67 22.36 1.47
N ARG A 120 6.66 21.83 0.73
CA ARG A 120 7.13 22.52 -0.50
C ARG A 120 6.19 22.39 -1.70
N HIS A 121 5.48 21.27 -1.84
CA HIS A 121 4.59 21.02 -3.00
C HIS A 121 3.24 20.37 -2.64
N ASN A 122 2.87 20.34 -1.35
CA ASN A 122 1.63 19.69 -0.89
C ASN A 122 0.37 20.57 -1.07
N ARG A 123 0.23 21.22 -2.24
CA ARG A 123 -1.02 21.91 -2.61
C ARG A 123 -2.15 20.92 -2.85
N GLU A 124 -1.78 19.72 -3.30
CA GLU A 124 -2.73 18.66 -3.58
C GLU A 124 -3.02 17.85 -2.32
N ARG A 125 -4.27 17.85 -1.89
CA ARG A 125 -4.67 17.23 -0.63
C ARG A 125 -4.83 15.73 -0.78
N SER A 126 -4.38 14.98 0.23
CA SER A 126 -4.73 13.56 0.33
C SER A 126 -6.16 13.43 0.83
N ILE A 127 -6.89 12.44 0.31
CA ILE A 127 -8.33 12.29 0.53
C ILE A 127 -8.64 10.85 0.93
N LEU A 128 -9.30 10.69 2.07
CA LEU A 128 -9.93 9.46 2.49
C LEU A 128 -11.43 9.56 2.28
N ARG A 129 -12.00 8.66 1.48
CA ARG A 129 -13.42 8.67 1.13
C ARG A 129 -14.03 7.29 1.25
N HIS A 130 -15.31 7.23 1.59
CA HIS A 130 -16.08 5.99 1.51
C HIS A 130 -16.12 5.42 0.10
N ASP A 131 -15.93 4.10 -0.01
CA ASP A 131 -16.28 3.38 -1.22
C ASP A 131 -17.76 2.99 -1.18
N LYS A 132 -18.58 3.70 -1.97
CA LYS A 132 -20.02 3.43 -2.06
C LYS A 132 -20.32 2.05 -2.66
N SER A 133 -19.43 1.51 -3.48
CA SER A 133 -19.62 0.20 -4.13
C SER A 133 -19.28 -0.97 -3.22
N GLU A 134 -18.41 -0.76 -2.23
CA GLU A 134 -17.89 -1.80 -1.34
C GLU A 134 -17.93 -1.34 0.13
N SER A 135 -19.06 -0.87 0.65
CA SER A 135 -19.20 -0.59 2.10
C SER A 135 -19.06 -1.91 2.88
N PRO A 136 -18.12 -2.05 3.85
CA PRO A 136 -17.47 -1.03 4.68
C PRO A 136 -16.01 -0.68 4.30
N LYS A 137 -15.72 -0.31 3.06
CA LYS A 137 -14.36 0.06 2.63
C LYS A 137 -14.21 1.55 2.37
N PHE A 138 -12.97 2.01 2.48
CA PHE A 138 -12.54 3.35 2.10
C PHE A 138 -11.56 3.28 0.95
N ASN A 139 -11.59 4.30 0.10
CA ASN A 139 -10.52 4.60 -0.83
C ASN A 139 -9.70 5.74 -0.26
N HIS A 140 -8.40 5.50 -0.08
CA HIS A 140 -7.46 6.53 0.32
C HIS A 140 -6.53 6.85 -0.84
N THR A 141 -6.55 8.11 -1.25
CA THR A 141 -5.64 8.68 -2.23
C THR A 141 -4.68 9.60 -1.50
N LEU A 142 -3.43 9.16 -1.39
CA LEU A 142 -2.35 9.87 -0.75
C LEU A 142 -1.52 10.57 -1.81
N LYS A 143 -1.28 11.87 -1.62
CA LYS A 143 -0.48 12.71 -2.51
C LYS A 143 0.74 13.20 -1.75
N ALA A 144 1.91 12.98 -2.33
CA ALA A 144 3.18 13.13 -1.64
C ALA A 144 4.27 13.68 -2.57
N ALA A 145 4.91 14.78 -2.18
CA ALA A 145 6.15 15.22 -2.82
C ALA A 145 7.31 14.37 -2.27
N LEU A 146 7.73 13.37 -3.06
CA LEU A 146 8.77 12.44 -2.63
C LEU A 146 10.16 13.01 -2.90
N THR A 147 11.04 12.91 -1.92
CA THR A 147 12.49 13.07 -2.09
C THR A 147 13.15 11.73 -1.77
N ILE A 148 13.98 11.24 -2.69
CA ILE A 148 14.76 10.02 -2.56
C ILE A 148 16.24 10.41 -2.48
N THR A 149 16.87 10.07 -1.37
CA THR A 149 18.30 10.21 -1.17
C THR A 149 18.94 8.84 -1.18
N VAL A 150 19.88 8.61 -2.10
CA VAL A 150 20.65 7.37 -2.20
C VAL A 150 22.05 7.65 -1.71
N ARG A 151 22.39 7.11 -0.54
CA ARG A 151 23.70 7.35 0.09
C ARG A 151 24.85 6.65 -0.63
N TYR A 152 24.58 5.48 -1.18
CA TYR A 152 25.56 4.65 -1.89
C TYR A 152 25.07 4.48 -3.33
N PRO A 153 25.36 5.45 -4.20
CA PRO A 153 24.80 5.51 -5.55
C PRO A 153 25.27 4.36 -6.46
N GLU A 154 26.26 3.55 -6.04
CA GLU A 154 26.65 2.35 -6.78
C GLU A 154 25.49 1.36 -6.99
N VAL A 155 24.47 1.38 -6.13
CA VAL A 155 23.25 0.56 -6.34
C VAL A 155 22.45 0.99 -7.56
N LEU A 156 22.68 2.21 -8.06
CA LEU A 156 22.12 2.75 -9.29
C LEU A 156 23.01 2.50 -10.51
N GLY A 157 24.11 1.77 -10.35
CA GLY A 157 25.11 1.55 -11.40
C GLY A 157 26.08 2.73 -11.59
N LEU A 158 26.12 3.66 -10.64
CA LEU A 158 27.09 4.75 -10.64
C LEU A 158 28.47 4.27 -10.11
N PRO A 159 29.57 4.94 -10.49
CA PRO A 159 30.91 4.59 -10.03
C PRO A 159 31.02 4.63 -8.48
N ALA A 160 31.73 3.67 -7.88
CA ALA A 160 31.84 3.52 -6.43
C ALA A 160 32.64 4.64 -5.74
N ASP A 161 33.38 5.44 -6.52
CA ASP A 161 34.07 6.66 -6.12
C ASP A 161 33.15 7.89 -6.00
N THR A 162 31.85 7.72 -6.25
CA THR A 162 30.85 8.76 -6.00
C THR A 162 30.61 8.88 -4.49
N GLU A 163 31.40 9.71 -3.81
CA GLU A 163 31.29 9.91 -2.36
C GLU A 163 30.04 10.71 -1.93
N GLU A 164 29.42 11.46 -2.84
CA GLU A 164 28.27 12.31 -2.52
C GLU A 164 26.92 11.57 -2.62
N PRO A 165 26.04 11.69 -1.61
CA PRO A 165 24.69 11.15 -1.71
C PRO A 165 23.91 11.76 -2.87
N LEU A 166 23.31 10.91 -3.70
CA LEU A 166 22.45 11.36 -4.78
C LEU A 166 21.05 11.68 -4.23
N SER A 167 20.63 12.94 -4.32
CA SER A 167 19.27 13.35 -3.98
C SER A 167 18.44 13.56 -5.25
N LEU A 168 17.24 12.99 -5.26
CA LEU A 168 16.28 13.06 -6.37
C LEU A 168 14.92 13.48 -5.81
N THR A 169 14.28 14.47 -6.43
CA THR A 169 12.97 14.97 -6.01
C THR A 169 11.93 14.73 -7.09
N ALA A 170 10.75 14.29 -6.68
CA ALA A 170 9.62 14.11 -7.58
C ALA A 170 9.17 15.45 -8.16
N ARG A 171 9.04 15.51 -9.48
CA ARG A 171 8.63 16.73 -10.19
C ARG A 171 7.20 17.12 -9.88
N SER A 172 6.35 16.13 -9.64
CA SER A 172 4.96 16.26 -9.22
C SER A 172 4.69 15.39 -7.99
N ALA A 173 3.58 15.67 -7.30
CA ALA A 173 3.17 14.85 -6.17
C ALA A 173 2.86 13.43 -6.63
N ALA A 174 3.61 12.45 -6.11
CA ALA A 174 3.33 11.05 -6.31
C ALA A 174 1.96 10.71 -5.72
N THR A 175 1.15 9.99 -6.50
CA THR A 175 -0.18 9.56 -6.06
C THR A 175 -0.13 8.09 -5.65
N LEU A 176 -0.29 7.83 -4.36
CA LEU A 176 -0.35 6.51 -3.75
C LEU A 176 -1.81 6.17 -3.41
N VAL A 177 -2.31 5.04 -3.88
CA VAL A 177 -3.71 4.65 -3.67
C VAL A 177 -3.83 3.34 -2.90
N ALA A 178 -4.80 3.26 -2.00
CA ALA A 178 -5.13 2.05 -1.25
C ALA A 178 -6.64 1.91 -1.03
N LYS A 179 -7.10 0.65 -1.02
CA LYS A 179 -8.40 0.25 -0.46
C LYS A 179 -8.20 -0.13 1.00
N LEU A 180 -8.97 0.47 1.90
CA LEU A 180 -8.86 0.29 3.35
C LEU A 180 -10.15 -0.33 3.89
N ASN A 181 -10.03 -1.16 4.91
CA ASN A 181 -11.20 -1.68 5.65
C ASN A 181 -11.51 -0.84 6.91
N GLY A 182 -10.67 0.15 7.22
CA GLY A 182 -10.74 0.95 8.44
C GLY A 182 -9.66 2.02 8.47
N PHE A 183 -9.81 2.97 9.40
CA PHE A 183 -8.78 3.95 9.75
C PHE A 183 -8.55 3.89 11.27
N PRO A 184 -7.30 3.77 11.77
CA PRO A 184 -6.03 3.81 11.05
C PRO A 184 -5.86 2.65 10.05
N PRO A 185 -5.14 2.87 8.95
CA PRO A 185 -5.05 1.95 7.80
C PRO A 185 -4.12 0.75 8.08
N LYS A 186 -4.38 -0.02 9.14
CA LYS A 186 -3.56 -1.18 9.52
C LYS A 186 -3.61 -2.27 8.45
N GLY A 187 -2.44 -2.76 8.03
CA GLY A 187 -2.28 -3.78 6.99
C GLY A 187 -2.58 -3.30 5.58
N ALA A 188 -2.85 -2.01 5.40
CA ALA A 188 -3.17 -1.43 4.10
C ALA A 188 -1.96 -1.47 3.16
N ARG A 189 -2.24 -1.67 1.87
CA ARG A 189 -1.22 -1.71 0.82
C ARG A 189 -1.46 -0.57 -0.16
N TYR A 190 -0.56 0.40 -0.14
CA TYR A 190 -0.53 1.48 -1.11
C TYR A 190 0.29 1.07 -2.31
N LYS A 191 -0.19 1.52 -3.46
CA LYS A 191 0.50 1.38 -4.73
C LYS A 191 0.59 2.73 -5.39
N LEU A 192 1.69 2.94 -6.11
CA LEU A 192 1.81 4.06 -7.02
C LEU A 192 0.77 3.94 -8.12
N LYS A 193 -0.02 5.00 -8.31
CA LYS A 193 -1.09 5.06 -9.32
C LYS A 193 -0.51 5.20 -10.73
N GLU A 194 0.48 6.08 -10.86
CA GLU A 194 1.12 6.49 -12.11
C GLU A 194 2.62 6.63 -11.89
N GLU A 195 3.42 6.36 -12.92
CA GLU A 195 4.87 6.54 -12.86
C GLU A 195 5.22 7.98 -12.46
N THR A 196 6.25 8.13 -11.62
CA THR A 196 6.62 9.43 -11.07
C THR A 196 8.04 9.81 -11.51
N PRO A 197 8.20 10.81 -12.38
CA PRO A 197 9.52 11.30 -12.78
C PRO A 197 10.18 12.04 -11.62
N LEU A 198 11.49 11.84 -11.53
CA LEU A 198 12.38 12.41 -10.53
C LEU A 198 13.46 13.26 -11.21
N SER A 199 13.76 14.38 -10.58
CA SER A 199 14.75 15.36 -11.04
C SER A 199 15.79 15.63 -9.97
N LEU A 200 16.94 16.16 -10.37
CA LEU A 200 17.93 16.66 -9.41
C LEU A 200 17.44 17.97 -8.76
N PRO A 201 17.81 18.22 -7.49
CA PRO A 201 17.62 19.52 -6.85
C PRO A 201 18.19 20.64 -7.73
N GLY A 202 17.39 21.66 -8.00
CA GLY A 202 17.79 22.79 -8.85
C GLY A 202 17.61 22.57 -10.36
N GLN A 203 17.27 21.36 -10.83
CA GLN A 203 17.03 21.06 -12.25
C GLN A 203 15.66 20.39 -12.50
N PRO A 204 14.54 21.03 -12.15
CA PRO A 204 13.19 20.41 -12.16
C PRO A 204 12.62 20.10 -13.56
N GLN A 205 13.33 20.43 -14.63
CA GLN A 205 12.90 20.21 -16.02
C GLN A 205 13.58 18.99 -16.66
N SER A 206 14.56 18.39 -15.99
CA SER A 206 15.27 17.20 -16.48
C SER A 206 14.83 15.98 -15.67
N ASP A 207 14.30 14.97 -16.36
CA ASP A 207 13.93 13.71 -15.75
C ASP A 207 15.16 12.80 -15.73
N VAL A 208 15.71 12.59 -14.54
CA VAL A 208 16.93 11.80 -14.34
C VAL A 208 16.60 10.35 -13.98
N ALA A 209 15.46 10.16 -13.31
CA ALA A 209 14.95 8.84 -12.96
C ALA A 209 13.42 8.82 -12.97
N THR A 210 12.84 7.62 -13.02
CA THR A 210 11.39 7.43 -12.94
C THR A 210 11.05 6.31 -11.97
N ILE A 211 10.17 6.58 -11.01
CA ILE A 211 9.61 5.54 -10.14
C ILE A 211 8.55 4.78 -10.94
N LEU A 212 8.77 3.50 -11.17
CA LEU A 212 7.80 2.61 -11.81
C LEU A 212 6.84 1.99 -10.80
N LYS A 213 7.38 1.49 -9.68
CA LYS A 213 6.57 0.88 -8.62
C LYS A 213 7.06 1.28 -7.24
N PHE A 214 6.10 1.65 -6.40
CA PHE A 214 6.34 1.93 -4.99
C PHE A 214 5.28 1.24 -4.12
N PRO A 215 5.45 -0.06 -3.81
CA PRO A 215 4.58 -0.77 -2.91
C PRO A 215 4.89 -0.40 -1.46
N VAL A 216 3.95 0.25 -0.77
CA VAL A 216 4.09 0.60 0.65
C VAL A 216 3.02 -0.12 1.44
N ARG A 217 3.40 -0.72 2.57
CA ARG A 217 2.50 -1.32 3.54
C ARG A 217 2.52 -0.53 4.81
N LEU A 218 1.35 -0.29 5.37
CA LEU A 218 1.21 0.34 6.68
C LEU A 218 1.00 -0.81 7.67
N GLU A 219 1.99 -1.02 8.52
CA GLU A 219 1.93 -1.95 9.64
C GLU A 219 1.41 -1.19 10.86
N GLY A 220 0.73 -1.89 11.77
CA GLY A 220 0.02 -1.24 12.88
C GLY A 220 0.95 -0.76 14.01
N LEU A 221 0.51 0.29 14.72
CA LEU A 221 0.82 0.53 16.14
C LEU A 221 0.46 -0.68 16.99
#